data_AF-A0A6F9B1C9-F1
#
_entry.id   AF-A0A6F9B1C9-F1
#
_cell.length_a   1.000
_cell.length_b   1.000
_cell.length_c   1.000
_cell.angle_alpha   90.00
_cell.angle_beta   90.00
_cell.angle_gamma   90.00
#
_symmetry.space_group_name_H-M   'P 1'
#
loop_
_entity.id
_entity.type
_entity.pdbx_description
1 polymer ?
#
loop_
_entity_poly.entity_id
_entity_poly.type
_entity_poly.pdbx_seq_one_letter_code
_entity_poly.pdbx_strand_id
1 'polypeptide(L)'
;AGTLESKVQSEISSQGGGNGHGGTRGSPHGVIVTGDRGEGGGGGGGGVGYQYPYTTLCKPPPDANMVDWASKNLNQHTQGLFRRRVSIANMLSWNRGSIKKPMLITSDRAVKKEACEMFKLVQAYMGDRPARLERRHAALLVVTKCWGMQGLRDELYIQLVRQTTDNLSLRSLEAGWELMAISLAFFSPSPKFRRYLEGYIQRHLEPSNDKKIMQHIMEQQDMKNKKNSKSRKKRKQNNEEEEEEGLPISTYAKYCYRKLQKVAVTGVKKGLRKPTLEELDQGRNAIVTPSLFGSALEEIMERQSERFPERRLPWVQVQLSQYVLALGGAQTEGIFRVPGDIDEVNALKLQVDQWNIPENLGDPNVPASLLKLWYRELEEPVIPQSFYKQCISNYEDPEAAISVVQSLPELSRLVLCYFIHFLQVFAQPVNVSKTKMDVNNLAMVMAPNCLRCQSDDPRIIFENTRKEMSFLRMLIVHLDTSFVKGII
;
A
#
# COMPACT_ATOMS: atom_id res chain seq x y z
N ALA A 1 -42.46 24.27 45.35
CA ALA A 1 -41.01 24.00 45.43
C ALA A 1 -40.61 23.30 44.14
N GLY A 2 -39.86 23.84 43.19
CA GLY A 2 -39.17 25.12 43.05
C GLY A 2 -38.35 24.97 41.76
N THR A 3 -38.84 25.57 40.67
CA THR A 3 -38.15 25.75 39.39
C THR A 3 -37.13 26.86 39.54
N LEU A 4 -35.94 26.76 38.92
CA LEU A 4 -35.06 27.90 38.69
C LEU A 4 -34.22 27.68 37.42
N GLU A 5 -34.69 28.25 36.33
CA GLU A 5 -33.85 28.82 35.27
C GLU A 5 -33.17 30.08 35.81
N SER A 6 -31.96 30.39 35.33
CA SER A 6 -31.52 31.78 35.24
C SER A 6 -30.52 31.98 34.10
N LYS A 7 -30.99 32.79 33.14
CA LYS A 7 -30.23 33.56 32.15
C LYS A 7 -29.13 34.41 32.79
N VAL A 8 -28.07 34.68 32.04
CA VAL A 8 -27.38 35.98 32.09
C VAL A 8 -27.35 36.55 30.68
N GLN A 9 -27.65 37.84 30.64
CA GLN A 9 -28.04 38.63 29.49
C GLN A 9 -26.89 39.59 29.08
N SER A 10 -26.83 39.83 27.78
CA SER A 10 -26.26 40.93 26.97
C SER A 10 -25.81 42.24 27.63
N GLU A 11 -24.98 43.03 26.93
CA GLU A 11 -25.31 44.39 26.40
C GLU A 11 -24.19 44.89 25.43
N ILE A 12 -24.49 45.25 24.16
CA ILE A 12 -24.69 46.61 23.54
C ILE A 12 -23.34 47.30 23.19
N SER A 13 -23.03 47.94 22.03
CA SER A 13 -23.70 48.74 20.96
C SER A 13 -22.78 48.78 19.71
N SER A 14 -23.21 48.57 18.47
CA SER A 14 -23.85 49.48 17.47
C SER A 14 -23.08 50.75 17.04
N GLN A 15 -22.75 50.82 15.73
CA GLN A 15 -22.97 51.92 14.74
C GLN A 15 -21.95 51.78 13.59
N GLY A 16 -22.39 51.44 12.36
CA GLY A 16 -22.64 52.40 11.26
C GLY A 16 -21.41 52.41 10.33
N GLY A 17 -21.42 52.23 9.01
CA GLY A 17 -22.40 52.43 7.97
C GLY A 17 -21.69 53.16 6.82
N GLY A 18 -21.72 52.62 5.59
CA GLY A 18 -21.60 53.43 4.36
C GLY A 18 -20.31 53.37 3.52
N ASN A 19 -20.41 52.65 2.40
CA ASN A 19 -19.99 52.97 1.03
C ASN A 19 -18.57 53.46 0.67
N GLY A 20 -17.98 52.77 -0.31
CA GLY A 20 -17.69 53.42 -1.60
C GLY A 20 -16.30 53.25 -2.21
N HIS A 21 -16.25 52.46 -3.30
CA HIS A 21 -15.44 52.63 -4.53
C HIS A 21 -13.90 52.53 -4.50
N GLY A 22 -13.37 51.67 -5.40
CA GLY A 22 -12.21 52.03 -6.24
C GLY A 22 -11.12 50.97 -6.44
N GLY A 23 -11.14 50.32 -7.62
CA GLY A 23 -9.96 50.27 -8.50
C GLY A 23 -8.85 49.22 -8.28
N THR A 24 -8.96 48.12 -9.04
CA THR A 24 -7.98 47.56 -10.02
C THR A 24 -6.49 47.28 -9.69
N ARG A 25 -6.03 46.17 -10.32
CA ARG A 25 -4.66 45.68 -10.64
C ARG A 25 -3.97 44.86 -9.54
N GLY A 26 -3.42 43.67 -9.78
CA GLY A 26 -3.23 42.89 -11.00
C GLY A 26 -2.56 41.55 -10.68
N SER A 27 -2.84 40.52 -11.49
CA SER A 27 -2.19 39.21 -11.48
C SER A 27 -0.81 39.25 -12.14
N PRO A 28 0.07 38.27 -11.88
CA PRO A 28 1.09 37.88 -12.84
C PRO A 28 0.92 36.43 -13.32
N HIS A 29 0.64 36.34 -14.63
CA HIS A 29 1.25 35.46 -15.63
C HIS A 29 1.51 33.97 -15.32
N GLY A 30 0.65 33.13 -15.93
CA GLY A 30 1.01 31.78 -16.38
C GLY A 30 1.74 31.84 -17.73
N VAL A 31 2.80 31.03 -17.87
CA VAL A 31 3.55 30.84 -19.11
C VAL A 31 3.07 29.54 -19.77
N ILE A 32 2.57 29.71 -20.99
CA ILE A 32 2.23 28.65 -21.95
C ILE A 32 3.54 28.25 -22.66
N VAL A 33 3.86 26.96 -22.70
CA VAL A 33 4.87 26.43 -23.63
C VAL A 33 4.18 25.49 -24.60
N THR A 34 4.38 25.84 -25.87
CA THR A 34 3.88 25.25 -27.10
C THR A 34 4.42 23.84 -27.35
N GLY A 35 3.56 22.97 -27.85
CA GLY A 35 3.94 21.66 -28.38
C GLY A 35 4.61 21.78 -29.75
N ASP A 36 5.57 20.89 -30.00
CA ASP A 36 6.17 20.69 -31.31
C ASP A 36 5.95 19.24 -31.75
N ARG A 37 5.58 19.08 -33.02
CA ARG A 37 5.31 17.80 -33.69
C ARG A 37 6.55 17.41 -34.50
N GLY A 38 6.93 16.13 -34.43
CA GLY A 38 7.89 15.52 -35.34
C GLY A 38 7.53 14.06 -35.62
N GLU A 39 7.28 13.76 -36.89
CA GLU A 39 7.08 12.47 -37.57
C GLU A 39 8.23 11.47 -37.24
N GLY A 40 8.15 10.13 -37.30
CA GLY A 40 7.35 9.18 -38.08
C GLY A 40 8.33 8.20 -38.77
N GLY A 41 8.28 6.89 -38.44
CA GLY A 41 8.89 5.84 -39.29
C GLY A 41 9.38 4.55 -38.61
N GLY A 42 8.85 3.40 -39.05
CA GLY A 42 9.62 2.15 -39.20
C GLY A 42 9.38 1.03 -38.19
N GLY A 43 8.60 0.01 -38.58
CA GLY A 43 8.27 -1.16 -37.75
C GLY A 43 9.34 -2.27 -37.71
N GLY A 44 9.20 -3.13 -36.72
CA GLY A 44 9.94 -4.39 -36.56
C GLY A 44 9.37 -5.18 -35.38
N GLY A 45 8.71 -6.30 -35.66
CA GLY A 45 8.08 -7.15 -34.66
C GLY A 45 9.10 -7.86 -33.75
N GLY A 46 8.83 -7.82 -32.45
CA GLY A 46 9.54 -8.54 -31.40
C GLY A 46 8.67 -8.56 -30.16
N GLY A 47 8.52 -9.73 -29.53
CA GLY A 47 7.56 -10.01 -28.45
C GLY A 47 7.52 -8.93 -27.36
N VAL A 48 6.31 -8.44 -27.10
CA VAL A 48 6.04 -7.42 -26.08
C VAL A 48 6.11 -8.08 -24.70
N GLY A 49 7.32 -8.21 -24.17
CA GLY A 49 7.51 -8.28 -22.73
C GLY A 49 7.04 -6.93 -22.16
N TYR A 50 5.96 -6.93 -21.39
CA TYR A 50 5.47 -5.75 -20.71
C TYR A 50 6.53 -5.25 -19.72
N GLN A 51 7.36 -4.32 -20.17
CA GLN A 51 8.28 -3.61 -19.33
C GLN A 51 7.48 -2.55 -18.57
N TYR A 52 7.34 -2.73 -17.26
CA TYR A 52 6.81 -1.71 -16.36
C TYR A 52 7.50 -0.37 -16.66
N PRO A 53 6.77 0.67 -17.09
CA PRO A 53 7.32 2.01 -17.06
C PRO A 53 7.29 2.39 -15.58
N TYR A 54 8.43 2.30 -14.89
CA TYR A 54 8.67 3.06 -13.66
C TYR A 54 8.61 4.60 -13.91
N THR A 55 8.15 5.03 -15.09
CA THR A 55 8.10 6.42 -15.56
C THR A 55 6.89 7.20 -15.07
N THR A 56 5.85 6.55 -14.52
CA THR A 56 4.75 7.23 -13.79
C THR A 56 4.93 7.25 -12.27
N LEU A 57 6.09 6.81 -11.77
CA LEU A 57 6.51 7.20 -10.42
C LEU A 57 6.60 8.72 -10.37
N CYS A 58 5.88 9.37 -9.45
CA CYS A 58 6.23 10.72 -9.05
C CYS A 58 7.67 10.67 -8.57
N LYS A 59 8.61 11.06 -9.44
CA LYS A 59 9.98 11.33 -9.05
C LYS A 59 9.87 12.41 -7.98
N PRO A 60 10.36 12.17 -6.75
CA PRO A 60 10.44 13.24 -5.79
C PRO A 60 11.25 14.36 -6.45
N PRO A 61 10.92 15.64 -6.17
CA PRO A 61 11.77 16.72 -6.62
C PRO A 61 13.23 16.40 -6.21
N PRO A 62 14.22 16.68 -7.07
CA PRO A 62 15.63 16.32 -6.87
C PRO A 62 16.23 16.80 -5.52
N ASP A 63 15.50 17.64 -4.79
CA ASP A 63 15.85 18.25 -3.50
C ASP A 63 15.59 17.36 -2.26
N ALA A 64 14.97 16.18 -2.39
CA ALA A 64 14.70 15.27 -1.25
C ALA A 64 15.92 14.39 -0.90
N ASN A 65 17.06 15.00 -0.57
CA ASN A 65 18.29 14.30 -0.20
C ASN A 65 18.28 13.86 1.28
N MET A 66 18.37 12.55 1.52
CA MET A 66 18.46 11.96 2.86
C MET A 66 19.66 12.51 3.65
N VAL A 67 20.79 12.78 3.00
CA VAL A 67 21.99 13.32 3.65
C VAL A 67 21.75 14.74 4.15
N ASP A 68 21.13 15.59 3.32
CA ASP A 68 20.83 16.97 3.69
C ASP A 68 19.78 17.03 4.81
N TRP A 69 18.77 16.16 4.74
CA TRP A 69 17.80 16.02 5.83
C TRP A 69 18.47 15.55 7.12
N ALA A 70 19.31 14.52 7.05
CA ALA A 70 20.04 13.98 8.19
C ALA A 70 20.95 15.02 8.85
N SER A 71 21.60 15.89 8.06
CA SER A 71 22.47 16.95 8.59
C SER A 71 21.76 17.91 9.54
N LYS A 72 20.44 18.07 9.39
CA LYS A 72 19.60 18.98 10.18
C LYS A 72 18.82 18.29 11.30
N ASN A 73 18.59 16.99 11.19
CA ASN A 73 17.66 16.25 12.07
C ASN A 73 18.34 15.19 12.94
N LEU A 74 19.58 14.79 12.63
CA LEU A 74 20.31 13.80 13.44
C LEU A 74 21.01 14.43 14.65
N ASN A 75 21.01 13.71 15.77
CA ASN A 75 21.89 14.00 16.89
C ASN A 75 23.35 13.89 16.47
N GLN A 76 24.19 14.76 17.00
CA GLN A 76 25.63 14.66 16.76
C GLN A 76 26.22 13.49 17.57
N HIS A 77 26.70 12.47 16.86
CA HIS A 77 27.44 11.36 17.46
C HIS A 77 28.95 11.65 17.52
N THR A 78 29.58 11.22 18.61
CA THR A 78 31.03 11.27 18.79
C THR A 78 31.59 9.87 19.02
N GLN A 79 32.80 9.61 18.51
CA GLN A 79 33.45 8.30 18.61
C GLN A 79 34.89 8.42 19.14
N GLY A 80 35.33 7.36 19.85
CA GLY A 80 36.68 7.23 20.40
C GLY A 80 36.90 8.01 21.69
N LEU A 81 38.06 7.77 22.32
CA LEU A 81 38.50 8.42 23.57
C LEU A 81 38.55 9.96 23.44
N PHE A 82 38.83 10.46 22.24
CA PHE A 82 38.92 11.90 21.93
C PHE A 82 37.60 12.52 21.44
N ARG A 83 36.48 11.78 21.48
CA ARG A 83 35.13 12.27 21.11
C ARG A 83 35.08 12.99 19.75
N ARG A 84 35.76 12.44 18.73
CA ARG A 84 35.76 13.02 17.37
C ARG A 84 34.35 12.97 16.78
N ARG A 85 33.97 14.00 16.03
CA ARG A 85 32.67 14.08 15.33
C ARG A 85 32.59 13.02 14.24
N VAL A 86 31.47 12.31 14.18
CA VAL A 86 31.17 11.34 13.11
C VAL A 86 30.55 12.10 11.94
N SER A 87 30.99 11.83 10.70
CA SER A 87 30.41 12.42 9.49
C SER A 87 28.97 11.95 9.27
N ILE A 88 28.15 12.73 8.54
CA ILE A 88 26.76 12.34 8.22
C ILE A 88 26.72 11.01 7.48
N ALA A 89 27.60 10.80 6.50
CA ALA A 89 27.73 9.54 5.78
C ALA A 89 27.94 8.37 6.75
N ASN A 90 28.92 8.44 7.64
CA ASN A 90 29.18 7.37 8.62
C ASN A 90 28.06 7.19 9.66
N MET A 91 27.25 8.23 9.92
CA MET A 91 26.07 8.10 10.77
C MET A 91 24.92 7.38 10.07
N LEU A 92 24.84 7.50 8.74
CA LEU A 92 23.87 6.83 7.89
C LEU A 92 24.35 5.49 7.34
N SER A 93 25.61 5.10 7.54
CA SER A 93 26.12 3.77 7.15
C SER A 93 26.01 2.76 8.29
N TRP A 94 25.95 1.48 7.89
CA TRP A 94 25.81 0.34 8.78
C TRP A 94 26.86 0.34 9.88
N ASN A 95 26.43 0.01 11.10
CA ASN A 95 27.32 -0.07 12.24
C ASN A 95 26.97 -1.27 13.13
N ARG A 96 28.00 -2.06 13.46
CA ARG A 96 27.88 -3.18 14.40
C ARG A 96 27.68 -2.72 15.85
N GLY A 97 28.21 -1.56 16.22
CA GLY A 97 28.14 -1.04 17.58
C GLY A 97 26.75 -0.51 17.94
N SER A 98 26.32 -0.70 19.19
CA SER A 98 25.07 -0.12 19.68
C SER A 98 25.13 1.41 19.75
N ILE A 99 24.00 2.07 19.49
CA ILE A 99 23.87 3.51 19.70
C ILE A 99 23.75 3.85 21.20
N LYS A 100 24.37 4.95 21.60
CA LYS A 100 24.32 5.47 22.99
C LYS A 100 23.29 6.59 23.18
N LYS A 101 22.78 7.13 22.08
CA LYS A 101 21.77 8.19 22.00
C LYS A 101 20.91 7.91 20.77
N PRO A 102 19.66 8.41 20.72
CA PRO A 102 18.82 8.31 19.52
C PRO A 102 19.50 8.92 18.31
N MET A 103 19.16 8.43 17.12
CA MET A 103 19.60 9.03 15.88
C MET A 103 18.94 10.40 15.67
N LEU A 104 17.64 10.55 15.94
CA LEU A 104 16.92 11.81 15.78
C LEU A 104 17.03 12.71 17.00
N ILE A 105 17.08 14.02 16.75
CA ILE A 105 16.99 15.03 17.81
C ILE A 105 15.59 14.96 18.43
N THR A 106 15.53 14.75 19.75
CA THR A 106 14.28 14.75 20.51
C THR A 106 14.51 15.32 21.91
N SER A 107 13.50 16.00 22.46
CA SER A 107 13.48 16.45 23.86
C SER A 107 12.90 15.38 24.80
N ASP A 108 12.10 14.45 24.26
CA ASP A 108 11.37 13.43 25.02
C ASP A 108 12.33 12.39 25.64
N ARG A 109 12.29 12.27 26.98
CA ARG A 109 13.14 11.36 27.75
C ARG A 109 12.76 9.89 27.56
N ALA A 110 11.49 9.58 27.37
CA ALA A 110 11.02 8.22 27.12
C ALA A 110 11.48 7.75 25.74
N VAL A 111 11.27 8.57 24.70
CA VAL A 111 11.76 8.29 23.34
C VAL A 111 13.28 8.12 23.34
N LYS A 112 14.03 8.93 24.11
CA LYS A 112 15.49 8.79 24.23
C LYS A 112 15.93 7.40 24.69
N LYS A 113 15.29 6.89 25.74
CA LYS A 113 15.61 5.58 26.31
C LYS A 113 15.18 4.46 25.36
N GLU A 114 13.94 4.53 24.87
CA GLU A 114 13.36 3.48 24.05
C GLU A 114 14.01 3.36 22.67
N ALA A 115 14.48 4.46 22.07
CA ALA A 115 15.18 4.45 20.80
C ALA A 115 16.46 3.59 20.84
N CYS A 116 17.23 3.67 21.93
CA CYS A 116 18.44 2.89 22.08
C CYS A 116 18.15 1.40 22.35
N GLU A 117 17.10 1.08 23.12
CA GLU A 117 16.67 -0.32 23.32
C GLU A 117 16.10 -0.93 22.03
N MET A 118 15.30 -0.16 21.29
CA MET A 118 14.78 -0.53 19.98
C MET A 118 15.91 -0.86 19.00
N PHE A 119 16.99 -0.07 18.97
CA PHE A 119 18.14 -0.36 18.11
C PHE A 119 18.76 -1.73 18.42
N LYS A 120 18.81 -2.14 19.70
CA LYS A 120 19.31 -3.49 20.05
C LYS A 120 18.41 -4.59 19.51
N LEU A 121 17.09 -4.36 19.49
CA LEU A 121 16.12 -5.28 18.91
C LEU A 121 16.26 -5.35 17.38
N VAL A 122 16.49 -4.21 16.72
CA VAL A 122 16.82 -4.15 15.28
C VAL A 122 18.09 -4.97 15.00
N GLN A 123 19.16 -4.76 15.77
CA GLN A 123 20.40 -5.52 15.61
C GLN A 123 20.21 -7.03 15.89
N ALA A 124 19.35 -7.39 16.86
CA ALA A 124 19.01 -8.79 17.13
C ALA A 124 18.22 -9.41 15.97
N TYR A 125 17.26 -8.68 15.40
CA TYR A 125 16.50 -9.11 14.22
C TYR A 125 17.40 -9.36 13.01
N MET A 126 18.35 -8.45 12.77
CA MET A 126 19.28 -8.50 11.64
C MET A 126 20.43 -9.50 11.83
N GLY A 127 20.54 -10.16 12.99
CA GLY A 127 21.65 -11.06 13.30
C GLY A 127 22.98 -10.35 13.58
N ASP A 128 22.99 -9.01 13.64
CA ASP A 128 24.18 -8.20 13.94
C ASP A 128 24.60 -8.28 15.43
N ARG A 129 23.66 -8.71 16.28
CA ARG A 129 23.83 -8.86 17.73
C ARG A 129 23.37 -10.24 18.20
N PRO A 130 24.19 -10.97 18.97
CA PRO A 130 23.75 -12.20 19.62
C PRO A 130 22.55 -11.92 20.54
N ALA A 131 21.48 -12.70 20.38
CA ALA A 131 20.27 -12.59 21.18
C ALA A 131 19.74 -13.99 21.50
N ARG A 132 19.17 -14.15 22.70
CA ARG A 132 18.39 -15.36 23.07
C ARG A 132 16.97 -15.32 22.53
N LEU A 133 16.52 -14.16 22.09
CA LEU A 133 15.18 -13.92 21.58
C LEU A 133 15.10 -14.34 20.10
N GLU A 134 14.07 -15.09 19.74
CA GLU A 134 13.80 -15.42 18.33
C GLU A 134 13.59 -14.16 17.48
N ARG A 135 13.97 -14.23 16.19
CA ARG A 135 13.85 -13.12 15.24
C ARG A 135 12.43 -12.53 15.17
N ARG A 136 11.40 -13.38 15.01
CA ARG A 136 9.99 -12.92 14.96
C ARG A 136 9.54 -12.17 16.22
N HIS A 137 10.01 -12.61 17.39
CA HIS A 137 9.70 -11.96 18.66
C HIS A 137 10.43 -10.61 18.80
N ALA A 138 11.66 -10.49 18.27
CA ALA A 138 12.34 -9.20 18.20
C ALA A 138 11.56 -8.20 17.32
N ALA A 139 11.07 -8.62 16.15
CA ALA A 139 10.21 -7.79 15.31
C ALA A 139 8.92 -7.36 16.03
N LEU A 140 8.26 -8.28 16.75
CA LEU A 140 7.06 -7.94 17.51
C LEU A 140 7.30 -6.86 18.55
N LEU A 141 8.42 -6.93 19.27
CA LEU A 141 8.77 -5.90 20.24
C LEU A 141 9.07 -4.55 19.57
N VAL A 142 9.76 -4.54 18.43
CA VAL A 142 10.02 -3.32 17.65
C VAL A 142 8.71 -2.68 17.21
N VAL A 143 7.86 -3.45 16.53
CA VAL A 143 6.58 -2.97 15.98
C VAL A 143 5.65 -2.51 17.10
N THR A 144 5.56 -3.26 18.20
CA THR A 144 4.77 -2.89 19.38
C THR A 144 5.22 -1.57 20.00
N LYS A 145 6.54 -1.34 20.12
CA LYS A 145 7.09 -0.08 20.65
C LYS A 145 6.70 1.11 19.78
N CYS A 146 6.88 1.00 18.45
CA CYS A 146 6.55 2.07 17.50
C CYS A 146 5.04 2.28 17.32
N TRP A 147 4.25 1.23 17.53
CA TRP A 147 2.80 1.31 17.58
C TRP A 147 2.34 2.15 18.78
N GLY A 148 2.85 1.85 19.99
CA GLY A 148 2.49 2.55 21.21
C GLY A 148 3.12 3.93 21.38
N MET A 149 4.28 4.18 20.76
CA MET A 149 5.01 5.46 20.86
C MET A 149 5.31 6.01 19.47
N GLN A 150 4.47 6.93 18.99
CA GLN A 150 4.59 7.51 17.64
C GLN A 150 5.94 8.19 17.39
N GLY A 151 6.55 8.78 18.42
CA GLY A 151 7.88 9.41 18.36
C GLY A 151 9.02 8.44 18.00
N LEU A 152 8.80 7.12 18.09
CA LEU A 152 9.78 6.10 17.68
C LEU A 152 9.67 5.70 16.20
N ARG A 153 8.63 6.12 15.46
CA ARG A 153 8.40 5.64 14.08
C ARG A 153 9.49 6.13 13.13
N ASP A 154 9.71 7.45 13.08
CA ASP A 154 10.78 8.02 12.24
C ASP A 154 12.17 7.57 12.72
N GLU A 155 12.34 7.41 14.03
CA GLU A 155 13.57 6.87 14.63
C GLU A 155 13.85 5.43 14.16
N LEU A 156 12.82 4.58 14.09
CA LEU A 156 12.97 3.22 13.57
C LEU A 156 13.39 3.26 12.10
N TYR A 157 12.68 4.03 11.27
CA TYR A 157 12.98 4.07 9.85
C TYR A 157 14.38 4.62 9.56
N ILE A 158 14.86 5.63 10.30
CA ILE A 158 16.24 6.11 10.11
C ILE A 158 17.29 5.11 10.63
N GLN A 159 17.00 4.37 11.71
CA GLN A 159 17.86 3.28 12.17
C GLN A 159 17.93 2.15 11.14
N LEU A 160 16.82 1.82 10.47
CA LEU A 160 16.80 0.83 9.39
C LEU A 160 17.57 1.33 8.17
N VAL A 161 17.32 2.56 7.70
CA VAL A 161 18.10 3.22 6.64
C VAL A 161 19.60 3.14 6.94
N ARG A 162 19.98 3.39 8.20
CA ARG A 162 21.36 3.23 8.64
C ARG A 162 21.86 1.81 8.45
N GLN A 163 21.16 0.83 8.99
CA GLN A 163 21.61 -0.56 8.97
C GLN A 163 21.54 -1.20 7.58
N THR A 164 20.81 -0.62 6.63
CA THR A 164 20.74 -1.09 5.23
C THR A 164 21.70 -0.34 4.29
N THR A 165 22.34 0.75 4.72
CA THR A 165 23.30 1.50 3.90
C THR A 165 24.72 0.99 4.15
N ASP A 166 25.47 0.68 3.10
CA ASP A 166 26.84 0.13 3.16
C ASP A 166 26.97 -1.14 4.05
N ASN A 167 25.90 -1.93 4.16
CA ASN A 167 25.93 -3.19 4.88
C ASN A 167 26.59 -4.27 4.02
N LEU A 168 27.66 -4.88 4.55
CA LEU A 168 28.47 -5.86 3.83
C LEU A 168 28.06 -7.32 4.11
N SER A 169 26.99 -7.53 4.87
CA SER A 169 26.40 -8.84 5.13
C SER A 169 25.05 -8.88 4.43
N LEU A 170 24.92 -9.71 3.39
CA LEU A 170 23.68 -9.83 2.62
C LEU A 170 22.52 -10.28 3.50
N ARG A 171 22.72 -11.30 4.33
CA ARG A 171 21.74 -11.77 5.32
C ARG A 171 21.26 -10.67 6.28
N SER A 172 22.19 -9.83 6.76
CA SER A 172 21.87 -8.70 7.63
C SER A 172 21.09 -7.63 6.85
N LEU A 173 21.54 -7.29 5.65
CA LEU A 173 20.92 -6.32 4.77
C LEU A 173 19.47 -6.69 4.45
N GLU A 174 19.22 -7.92 4.00
CA GLU A 174 17.89 -8.48 3.73
C GLU A 174 16.99 -8.39 4.96
N ALA A 175 17.50 -8.76 6.13
CA ALA A 175 16.74 -8.67 7.37
C ALA A 175 16.36 -7.22 7.73
N GLY A 176 17.21 -6.24 7.44
CA GLY A 176 16.89 -4.83 7.63
C GLY A 176 15.76 -4.36 6.70
N TRP A 177 15.82 -4.77 5.43
CA TRP A 177 14.77 -4.48 4.44
C TRP A 177 13.45 -5.16 4.75
N GLU A 178 13.49 -6.43 5.16
CA GLU A 178 12.31 -7.19 5.60
C GLU A 178 11.65 -6.52 6.81
N LEU A 179 12.43 -6.08 7.82
CA LEU A 179 11.88 -5.38 8.98
C LEU A 179 11.27 -4.03 8.61
N MET A 180 11.83 -3.33 7.63
CA MET A 180 11.24 -2.10 7.08
C MET A 180 9.88 -2.37 6.42
N ALA A 181 9.82 -3.41 5.58
CA ALA A 181 8.61 -3.85 4.91
C ALA A 181 7.50 -4.25 5.89
N ILE A 182 7.85 -5.04 6.92
CA ILE A 182 6.94 -5.41 8.01
C ILE A 182 6.44 -4.16 8.73
N SER A 183 7.34 -3.24 9.12
CA SER A 183 6.97 -2.03 9.87
C SER A 183 5.97 -1.14 9.13
N LEU A 184 6.14 -0.99 7.81
CA LEU A 184 5.22 -0.24 6.94
C LEU A 184 3.81 -0.84 6.87
N ALA A 185 3.63 -2.13 7.23
CA ALA A 185 2.31 -2.73 7.33
C ALA A 185 1.53 -2.29 8.60
N PHE A 186 2.21 -1.75 9.61
CA PHE A 186 1.60 -1.37 10.89
C PHE A 186 1.51 0.15 11.10
N PHE A 187 2.48 0.92 10.62
CA PHE A 187 2.49 2.37 10.81
C PHE A 187 3.28 3.12 9.73
N SER A 188 2.86 4.34 9.40
CA SER A 188 3.62 5.23 8.52
C SER A 188 4.72 6.01 9.24
N PRO A 189 5.77 6.45 8.51
CA PRO A 189 6.59 7.58 8.95
C PRO A 189 5.75 8.86 9.02
N SER A 190 6.26 9.89 9.69
CA SER A 190 5.63 11.20 9.69
C SER A 190 5.58 11.80 8.28
N PRO A 191 4.61 12.68 7.96
CA PRO A 191 4.57 13.38 6.68
C PRO A 191 5.85 14.19 6.37
N LYS A 192 6.58 14.61 7.42
CA LYS A 192 7.86 15.31 7.30
C LYS A 192 8.98 14.40 6.82
N PHE A 193 9.04 13.17 7.35
CA PHE A 193 10.10 12.22 7.01
C PHE A 193 9.80 11.38 5.76
N ARG A 194 8.51 11.15 5.47
CA ARG A 194 8.04 10.28 4.38
C ARG A 194 8.79 10.44 3.06
N ARG A 195 8.91 11.67 2.56
CA ARG A 195 9.55 11.97 1.26
C ARG A 195 11.01 11.54 1.18
N TYR A 196 11.72 11.56 2.30
CA TYR A 196 13.13 11.17 2.36
C TYR A 196 13.27 9.65 2.40
N LEU A 197 12.41 8.98 3.19
CA LEU A 197 12.33 7.52 3.17
C LEU A 197 11.96 7.00 1.78
N GLU A 198 11.01 7.65 1.12
CA GLU A 198 10.62 7.34 -0.26
C GLU A 198 11.80 7.45 -1.23
N GLY A 199 12.53 8.57 -1.20
CA GLY A 199 13.72 8.75 -2.05
C GLY A 199 14.84 7.75 -1.76
N TYR A 200 14.97 7.29 -0.51
CA TYR A 200 15.89 6.20 -0.17
C TYR A 200 15.47 4.86 -0.78
N ILE A 201 14.19 4.50 -0.65
CA ILE A 201 13.63 3.26 -1.19
C ILE A 201 13.74 3.24 -2.72
N GLN A 202 13.43 4.35 -3.39
CA GLN A 202 13.48 4.44 -4.85
C GLN A 202 14.85 4.09 -5.44
N ARG A 203 15.94 4.42 -4.76
CA ARG A 203 17.31 4.08 -5.19
C ARG A 203 17.58 2.57 -5.23
N HIS A 204 16.69 1.75 -4.68
CA HIS A 204 16.84 0.30 -4.59
C HIS A 204 15.79 -0.46 -5.44
N LEU A 205 14.92 0.22 -6.20
CA LEU A 205 13.84 -0.44 -6.95
C LEU A 205 14.31 -1.27 -8.15
N GLU A 206 15.39 -0.84 -8.81
CA GLU A 206 15.86 -1.47 -10.04
C GLU A 206 16.67 -2.74 -9.77
N PRO A 207 16.41 -3.87 -10.47
CA PRO A 207 17.20 -5.10 -10.34
C PRO A 207 18.70 -4.93 -10.64
N SER A 208 19.05 -3.91 -11.42
CA SER A 208 20.46 -3.57 -11.69
C SER A 208 21.22 -3.14 -10.42
N ASN A 209 20.51 -2.65 -9.40
CA ASN A 209 21.11 -2.29 -8.12
C ASN A 209 21.47 -3.53 -7.29
N ASP A 210 20.72 -4.62 -7.38
CA ASP A 210 21.05 -5.87 -6.68
C ASP A 210 22.43 -6.39 -7.12
N LYS A 211 22.70 -6.36 -8.43
CA LYS A 211 24.02 -6.72 -8.99
C LYS A 211 25.14 -5.82 -8.44
N LYS A 212 24.90 -4.51 -8.36
CA LYS A 212 25.88 -3.55 -7.81
C LYS A 212 26.13 -3.79 -6.32
N ILE A 213 25.09 -4.10 -5.56
CA ILE A 213 25.18 -4.42 -4.13
C ILE A 213 26.02 -5.68 -3.94
N MET A 214 25.70 -6.77 -4.65
CA MET A 214 26.45 -8.02 -4.58
C MET A 214 27.93 -7.82 -4.94
N GLN A 215 28.20 -7.12 -6.05
CA GLN A 215 29.56 -6.80 -6.49
C GLN A 215 30.33 -6.01 -5.42
N HIS A 216 29.70 -4.97 -4.85
CA HIS A 216 30.33 -4.16 -3.80
C HIS A 216 30.63 -4.97 -2.53
N ILE A 217 29.71 -5.84 -2.12
CA ILE A 217 29.90 -6.74 -0.95
C ILE A 217 31.10 -7.65 -1.19
N MET A 218 31.17 -8.29 -2.36
CA MET A 218 32.27 -9.18 -2.75
C MET A 218 33.62 -8.44 -2.75
N GLU A 219 33.70 -7.28 -3.41
CA GLU A 219 34.93 -6.48 -3.49
C GLU A 219 35.46 -6.06 -2.11
N GLN A 220 34.58 -5.63 -1.20
CA GLN A 220 34.97 -5.22 0.15
C GLN A 220 35.40 -6.41 1.02
N GLN A 221 34.77 -7.57 0.86
CA GLN A 221 35.18 -8.80 1.54
C GLN A 221 36.56 -9.27 1.05
N ASP A 222 36.79 -9.25 -0.25
CA ASP A 222 38.09 -9.57 -0.85
C ASP A 222 39.20 -8.65 -0.38
N MET A 223 38.94 -7.34 -0.32
CA MET A 223 39.92 -6.38 0.19
C MET A 223 40.23 -6.60 1.68
N LYS A 224 39.25 -7.00 2.49
CA LYS A 224 39.48 -7.39 3.90
C LYS A 224 40.27 -8.69 4.01
N ASN A 225 39.98 -9.67 3.16
CA ASN A 225 40.71 -10.94 3.12
C ASN A 225 42.17 -10.76 2.68
N LYS A 226 42.41 -9.93 1.66
CA LYS A 226 43.75 -9.55 1.19
C LYS A 226 44.54 -8.80 2.27
N LYS A 227 43.92 -7.91 3.04
CA LYS A 227 44.57 -7.21 4.17
C LYS A 227 44.89 -8.13 5.35
N ASN A 228 44.06 -9.16 5.60
CA ASN A 228 44.25 -10.14 6.67
C ASN A 228 45.18 -11.31 6.28
N SER A 229 45.66 -11.36 5.03
CA SER A 229 46.51 -12.44 4.50
C SER A 229 47.92 -12.52 5.10
N LYS A 230 48.33 -11.56 5.94
CA LYS A 230 49.60 -11.64 6.72
C LYS A 230 49.52 -12.47 8.01
N SER A 231 48.34 -12.99 8.39
CA SER A 231 48.23 -13.87 9.57
C SER A 231 46.98 -14.74 9.54
N ARG A 232 46.92 -15.77 8.68
CA ARG A 232 45.93 -16.86 8.80
C ARG A 232 46.29 -18.11 8.00
N LYS A 233 47.38 -18.79 8.38
CA LYS A 233 47.46 -20.25 8.16
C LYS A 233 46.79 -20.89 9.38
N LYS A 234 45.75 -21.71 9.15
CA LYS A 234 45.01 -22.53 10.14
C LYS A 234 43.77 -21.90 10.81
N ARG A 235 42.66 -21.90 10.06
CA ARG A 235 41.33 -22.38 10.50
C ARG A 235 40.37 -22.25 9.32
N LYS A 236 40.39 -23.25 8.43
CA LYS A 236 39.27 -23.55 7.54
C LYS A 236 38.54 -24.69 8.25
N GLN A 237 37.50 -24.35 8.99
CA GLN A 237 36.56 -25.34 9.51
C GLN A 237 35.17 -24.77 9.28
N ASN A 238 34.53 -25.38 8.29
CA ASN A 238 33.12 -25.68 8.12
C ASN A 238 32.14 -24.66 8.68
N ASN A 239 31.53 -23.91 7.76
CA ASN A 239 30.12 -23.58 7.81
C ASN A 239 29.68 -23.37 6.35
N GLU A 240 29.57 -24.48 5.62
CA GLU A 240 28.64 -24.54 4.49
C GLU A 240 27.26 -24.72 5.14
N GLU A 241 26.75 -23.64 5.74
CA GLU A 241 25.30 -23.53 5.95
C GLU A 241 24.74 -23.28 4.56
N GLU A 242 23.91 -24.20 4.07
CA GLU A 242 23.13 -24.05 2.84
C GLU A 242 22.56 -22.62 2.81
N GLU A 243 23.11 -21.76 1.95
CA GLU A 243 22.61 -20.41 1.75
C GLU A 243 21.22 -20.57 1.11
N GLU A 244 20.17 -20.57 1.95
CA GLU A 244 18.82 -20.27 1.48
C GLU A 244 18.93 -18.97 0.68
N GLU A 245 18.69 -19.08 -0.63
CA GLU A 245 18.84 -17.97 -1.56
C GLU A 245 17.82 -16.90 -1.17
N GLY A 246 18.31 -15.83 -0.54
CA GLY A 246 17.50 -14.72 -0.07
C GLY A 246 16.85 -13.97 -1.24
N LEU A 247 15.77 -13.24 -0.96
CA LEU A 247 15.14 -12.40 -1.98
C LEU A 247 16.05 -11.22 -2.39
N PRO A 248 16.05 -10.81 -3.66
CA PRO A 248 16.71 -9.58 -4.08
C PRO A 248 16.25 -8.36 -3.27
N ILE A 249 17.16 -7.43 -3.00
CA ILE A 249 16.86 -6.19 -2.26
C ILE A 249 15.81 -5.36 -3.00
N SER A 250 15.83 -5.38 -4.33
CA SER A 250 14.79 -4.73 -5.13
C SER A 250 13.39 -5.26 -4.86
N THR A 251 13.21 -6.53 -4.51
CA THR A 251 11.91 -7.11 -4.15
C THR A 251 11.37 -6.46 -2.88
N TYR A 252 12.18 -6.37 -1.82
CA TYR A 252 11.79 -5.67 -0.59
C TYR A 252 11.54 -4.19 -0.84
N ALA A 253 12.39 -3.53 -1.61
CA ALA A 253 12.27 -2.10 -1.92
C ALA A 253 10.96 -1.78 -2.66
N LYS A 254 10.58 -2.60 -3.66
CA LYS A 254 9.30 -2.46 -4.38
C LYS A 254 8.11 -2.59 -3.42
N TYR A 255 8.14 -3.60 -2.55
CA TYR A 255 7.09 -3.77 -1.54
C TYR A 255 7.00 -2.57 -0.59
N CYS A 256 8.14 -2.13 -0.02
CA CYS A 256 8.22 -0.95 0.84
C CYS A 256 7.68 0.30 0.13
N TYR A 257 8.04 0.51 -1.14
CA TYR A 257 7.60 1.65 -1.92
C TYR A 257 6.08 1.67 -2.08
N ARG A 258 5.48 0.55 -2.50
CA ARG A 258 4.03 0.38 -2.64
C ARG A 258 3.31 0.66 -1.32
N LYS A 259 3.74 0.02 -0.22
CA LYS A 259 3.16 0.25 1.10
C LYS A 259 3.26 1.72 1.54
N LEU A 260 4.39 2.37 1.29
CA LEU A 260 4.58 3.78 1.63
C LEU A 260 3.69 4.73 0.81
N GLN A 261 3.35 4.38 -0.44
CA GLN A 261 2.34 5.10 -1.22
C GLN A 261 0.94 4.89 -0.65
N LYS A 262 0.56 3.63 -0.41
CA LYS A 262 -0.75 3.26 0.12
C LYS A 262 -1.09 3.95 1.43
N VAL A 263 -0.17 3.93 2.41
CA VAL A 263 -0.43 4.51 3.75
C VAL A 263 -0.58 6.04 3.68
N ALA A 264 -0.03 6.70 2.66
CA ALA A 264 -0.22 8.15 2.50
C ALA A 264 -1.60 8.54 1.97
N VAL A 265 -2.24 7.65 1.22
CA VAL A 265 -3.58 7.87 0.67
C VAL A 265 -4.65 7.45 1.67
N THR A 266 -4.51 6.27 2.28
CA THR A 266 -5.59 5.68 3.09
C THR A 266 -5.46 5.91 4.59
N GLY A 267 -4.35 6.49 5.06
CA GLY A 267 -3.99 6.45 6.47
C GLY A 267 -3.71 5.01 6.97
N VAL A 268 -3.32 4.87 8.24
CA VAL A 268 -3.06 3.57 8.86
C VAL A 268 -4.40 2.84 9.07
N LYS A 269 -4.63 1.76 8.31
CA LYS A 269 -5.90 1.00 8.33
C LYS A 269 -6.11 0.04 9.52
N LYS A 270 -5.24 0.00 10.52
CA LYS A 270 -5.40 -0.91 11.67
C LYS A 270 -5.53 -0.14 13.00
N GLY A 271 -6.71 -0.31 13.61
CA GLY A 271 -7.20 0.41 14.78
C GLY A 271 -6.51 0.08 16.11
N LEU A 272 -7.20 0.36 17.20
CA LEU A 272 -6.75 0.35 18.61
C LEU A 272 -6.16 -0.97 19.16
N ARG A 273 -6.01 -2.02 18.33
CA ARG A 273 -5.51 -3.33 18.73
C ARG A 273 -3.98 -3.41 18.60
N LYS A 274 -3.36 -3.98 19.64
CA LYS A 274 -1.92 -4.21 19.70
C LYS A 274 -1.48 -5.25 18.65
N PRO A 275 -0.33 -5.06 17.97
CA PRO A 275 0.23 -6.03 17.02
C PRO A 275 0.40 -7.44 17.60
N THR A 276 0.23 -8.45 16.74
CA THR A 276 0.36 -9.89 17.08
C THR A 276 1.43 -10.59 16.23
N LEU A 277 1.85 -11.79 16.64
CA LEU A 277 2.79 -12.61 15.85
C LEU A 277 2.18 -13.03 14.50
N GLU A 278 0.91 -13.43 14.49
CA GLU A 278 0.25 -13.84 13.24
C GLU A 278 0.24 -12.70 12.20
N GLU A 279 -0.01 -11.46 12.64
CA GLU A 279 0.02 -10.30 11.74
C GLU A 279 1.43 -9.99 11.22
N LEU A 280 2.49 -10.28 11.99
CA LEU A 280 3.86 -10.15 11.50
C LEU A 280 4.18 -11.20 10.46
N ASP A 281 3.79 -12.45 10.72
CA ASP A 281 4.02 -13.54 9.79
C ASP A 281 3.27 -13.29 8.48
N GLN A 282 2.03 -12.78 8.56
CA GLN A 282 1.29 -12.28 7.38
C GLN A 282 2.02 -11.13 6.68
N GLY A 283 2.53 -10.15 7.42
CA GLY A 283 3.27 -9.01 6.87
C GLY A 283 4.57 -9.42 6.16
N ARG A 284 5.25 -10.44 6.68
CA ARG A 284 6.46 -11.05 6.10
C ARG A 284 6.11 -11.87 4.86
N ASN A 285 5.13 -12.75 4.96
CA ASN A 285 4.69 -13.59 3.83
C ASN A 285 4.20 -12.74 2.65
N ALA A 286 3.54 -11.61 2.92
CA ALA A 286 3.09 -10.69 1.89
C ALA A 286 4.21 -10.06 1.05
N ILE A 287 5.47 -10.10 1.50
CA ILE A 287 6.63 -9.65 0.73
C ILE A 287 6.96 -10.66 -0.38
N VAL A 288 6.90 -11.95 -0.04
CA VAL A 288 7.28 -13.08 -0.93
C VAL A 288 6.09 -13.47 -1.82
N THR A 289 4.93 -13.61 -1.19
CA THR A 289 3.67 -13.98 -1.81
C THR A 289 2.66 -12.89 -1.48
N PRO A 290 2.58 -11.82 -2.29
CA PRO A 290 1.54 -10.81 -2.13
C PRO A 290 0.16 -11.48 -2.07
N SER A 291 -0.80 -10.88 -1.39
CA SER A 291 -2.17 -11.40 -1.38
C SER A 291 -2.87 -11.00 -2.69
N LEU A 292 -3.75 -11.84 -3.23
CA LEU A 292 -4.70 -11.44 -4.28
C LEU A 292 -5.74 -10.45 -3.74
N PHE A 293 -5.85 -10.32 -2.41
CA PHE A 293 -6.68 -9.36 -1.71
C PHE A 293 -5.84 -8.18 -1.22
N GLY A 294 -6.36 -6.96 -1.32
CA GLY A 294 -5.61 -5.80 -0.85
C GLY A 294 -4.56 -5.24 -1.81
N SER A 295 -4.33 -5.90 -2.95
CA SER A 295 -3.38 -5.52 -4.00
C SER A 295 -4.01 -4.68 -5.11
N ALA A 296 -3.15 -4.03 -5.91
CA ALA A 296 -3.56 -3.32 -7.12
C ALA A 296 -3.98 -4.32 -8.22
N LEU A 297 -4.87 -3.91 -9.12
CA LEU A 297 -5.32 -4.78 -10.22
C LEU A 297 -4.13 -5.21 -11.09
N GLU A 298 -3.23 -4.29 -11.40
CA GLU A 298 -2.04 -4.53 -12.23
C GLU A 298 -1.12 -5.59 -11.61
N GLU A 299 -0.95 -5.57 -10.30
CA GLU A 299 -0.14 -6.57 -9.58
C GLU A 299 -0.80 -7.95 -9.61
N ILE A 300 -2.12 -8.01 -9.46
CA ILE A 300 -2.88 -9.25 -9.59
C ILE A 300 -2.71 -9.82 -11.00
N MET A 301 -2.78 -8.95 -12.03
CA MET A 301 -2.59 -9.34 -13.43
C MET A 301 -1.14 -9.77 -13.73
N GLU A 302 -0.14 -9.08 -13.20
CA GLU A 302 1.27 -9.43 -13.35
C GLU A 302 1.52 -10.84 -12.77
N ARG A 303 1.03 -11.11 -11.57
CA ARG A 303 1.21 -12.41 -10.91
C ARG A 303 0.43 -13.52 -11.59
N GLN A 304 -0.78 -13.24 -12.09
CA GLN A 304 -1.53 -14.26 -12.80
C GLN A 304 -0.90 -14.57 -14.15
N SER A 305 -0.13 -13.67 -14.75
CA SER A 305 0.45 -13.88 -16.08
C SER A 305 1.39 -15.10 -16.15
N GLU A 306 2.01 -15.47 -15.02
CA GLU A 306 2.83 -16.69 -14.92
C GLU A 306 2.01 -17.98 -15.07
N ARG A 307 0.75 -17.97 -14.60
CA ARG A 307 -0.13 -19.15 -14.58
C ARG A 307 -1.19 -19.13 -15.68
N PHE A 308 -1.68 -17.94 -16.01
CA PHE A 308 -2.81 -17.67 -16.90
C PHE A 308 -2.49 -16.46 -17.81
N PRO A 309 -1.47 -16.55 -18.69
CA PRO A 309 -0.98 -15.43 -19.50
C PRO A 309 -2.03 -14.85 -20.46
N GLU A 310 -3.00 -15.65 -20.89
CA GLU A 310 -4.02 -15.25 -21.86
C GLU A 310 -5.21 -14.52 -21.23
N ARG A 311 -5.35 -14.57 -19.89
CA ARG A 311 -6.51 -13.98 -19.20
C ARG A 311 -6.37 -12.47 -19.09
N ARG A 312 -7.35 -11.75 -19.64
CA ARG A 312 -7.45 -10.28 -19.59
C ARG A 312 -8.14 -9.74 -18.33
N LEU A 313 -8.76 -10.62 -17.54
CA LEU A 313 -9.44 -10.30 -16.29
C LEU A 313 -8.75 -11.00 -15.11
N PRO A 314 -8.80 -10.43 -13.89
CA PRO A 314 -8.32 -11.07 -12.68
C PRO A 314 -8.96 -12.45 -12.47
N TRP A 315 -8.14 -13.48 -12.33
CA TRP A 315 -8.58 -14.86 -12.10
C TRP A 315 -9.53 -14.95 -10.92
N VAL A 316 -9.20 -14.28 -9.80
CA VAL A 316 -10.03 -14.25 -8.58
C VAL A 316 -11.43 -13.70 -8.84
N GLN A 317 -11.58 -12.66 -9.66
CA GLN A 317 -12.88 -12.09 -10.01
C GLN A 317 -13.73 -13.10 -10.77
N VAL A 318 -13.18 -13.66 -11.85
CA VAL A 318 -13.88 -14.59 -12.75
C VAL A 318 -14.22 -15.88 -12.04
N GLN A 319 -13.30 -16.37 -11.20
CA GLN A 319 -13.47 -17.63 -10.52
C GLN A 319 -14.55 -17.53 -9.44
N LEU A 320 -14.53 -16.48 -8.62
CA LEU A 320 -15.55 -16.27 -7.58
C LEU A 320 -16.94 -16.02 -8.20
N SER A 321 -17.05 -15.25 -9.28
CA SER A 321 -18.32 -15.01 -9.96
C SER A 321 -18.90 -16.30 -10.56
N GLN A 322 -18.07 -17.10 -11.23
CA GLN A 322 -18.47 -18.41 -11.75
C GLN A 322 -18.92 -19.34 -10.63
N TYR A 323 -18.21 -19.33 -9.50
CA TYR A 323 -18.57 -20.17 -8.35
C TYR A 323 -19.91 -19.78 -7.72
N VAL A 324 -20.20 -18.48 -7.60
CA VAL A 324 -21.54 -18.01 -7.17
C VAL A 324 -22.63 -18.54 -8.08
N LEU A 325 -22.44 -18.53 -9.40
CA LEU A 325 -23.44 -19.04 -10.35
C LEU A 325 -23.56 -20.56 -10.29
N ALA A 326 -22.43 -21.28 -10.20
CA ALA A 326 -22.38 -22.74 -10.13
C ALA A 326 -23.12 -23.29 -8.89
N LEU A 327 -23.01 -22.60 -7.75
CA LEU A 327 -23.72 -22.92 -6.51
C LEU A 327 -25.18 -22.45 -6.48
N GLY A 328 -25.73 -22.03 -7.63
CA GLY A 328 -27.13 -21.64 -7.73
C GLY A 328 -27.43 -20.26 -7.16
N GLY A 329 -26.46 -19.35 -7.06
CA GLY A 329 -26.66 -18.00 -6.53
C GLY A 329 -27.75 -17.21 -7.25
N ALA A 330 -28.02 -17.48 -8.54
CA ALA A 330 -29.13 -16.87 -9.29
C ALA A 330 -30.51 -17.38 -8.85
N GLN A 331 -30.57 -18.37 -7.96
CA GLN A 331 -31.79 -18.93 -7.36
C GLN A 331 -31.87 -18.63 -5.86
N THR A 332 -30.80 -18.13 -5.25
CA THR A 332 -30.69 -17.89 -3.80
C THR A 332 -31.34 -16.57 -3.41
N GLU A 333 -32.30 -16.64 -2.49
CA GLU A 333 -32.93 -15.44 -1.93
C GLU A 333 -31.90 -14.57 -1.19
N GLY A 334 -31.87 -13.28 -1.52
CA GLY A 334 -31.01 -12.31 -0.87
C GLY A 334 -29.52 -12.45 -1.19
N ILE A 335 -29.14 -13.12 -2.28
CA ILE A 335 -27.73 -13.21 -2.70
C ILE A 335 -27.05 -11.83 -2.72
N PHE A 336 -25.82 -11.73 -2.22
CA PHE A 336 -25.08 -10.49 -1.93
C PHE A 336 -25.63 -9.59 -0.81
N ARG A 337 -26.90 -9.72 -0.42
CA ARG A 337 -27.45 -9.02 0.76
C ARG A 337 -27.18 -9.83 2.04
N VAL A 338 -27.44 -11.13 1.99
CA VAL A 338 -27.17 -12.07 3.10
C VAL A 338 -25.66 -12.36 3.15
N PRO A 339 -24.99 -12.24 4.32
CA PRO A 339 -23.60 -12.63 4.45
C PRO A 339 -23.47 -14.16 4.51
N GLY A 340 -22.42 -14.69 3.89
CA GLY A 340 -22.01 -16.08 4.12
C GLY A 340 -21.35 -16.25 5.49
N ASP A 341 -21.18 -17.49 5.92
CA ASP A 341 -20.48 -17.81 7.16
C ASP A 341 -19.06 -17.22 7.16
N ILE A 342 -18.68 -16.56 8.26
CA ILE A 342 -17.46 -15.76 8.30
C ILE A 342 -16.20 -16.64 8.30
N ASP A 343 -16.28 -17.81 8.94
CA ASP A 343 -15.17 -18.74 9.03
C ASP A 343 -14.97 -19.44 7.68
N GLU A 344 -16.06 -19.82 7.00
CA GLU A 344 -16.01 -20.32 5.63
C GLU A 344 -15.49 -19.27 4.63
N VAL A 345 -15.90 -18.01 4.76
CA VAL A 345 -15.38 -16.91 3.92
C VAL A 345 -13.87 -16.72 4.13
N ASN A 346 -13.41 -16.76 5.37
CA ASN A 346 -11.98 -16.66 5.70
C ASN A 346 -11.19 -17.87 5.20
N ALA A 347 -11.74 -19.08 5.32
CA ALA A 347 -11.14 -20.30 4.79
C ALA A 347 -11.04 -20.25 3.26
N LEU A 348 -12.12 -19.84 2.57
CA LEU A 348 -12.11 -19.67 1.11
C LEU A 348 -11.11 -18.59 0.69
N LYS A 349 -11.02 -17.47 1.42
CA LYS A 349 -10.02 -16.42 1.15
C LYS A 349 -8.61 -17.00 1.15
N LEU A 350 -8.25 -17.80 2.15
CA LEU A 350 -6.92 -18.40 2.27
C LEU A 350 -6.59 -19.34 1.10
N GLN A 351 -7.57 -20.11 0.62
CA GLN A 351 -7.42 -21.00 -0.53
C GLN A 351 -7.26 -20.21 -1.84
N VAL A 352 -8.13 -19.21 -2.04
CA VAL A 352 -8.09 -18.33 -3.22
C VAL A 352 -6.76 -17.60 -3.32
N ASP A 353 -6.20 -17.14 -2.18
CA ASP A 353 -4.90 -16.47 -2.14
C ASP A 353 -3.74 -17.36 -2.63
N GLN A 354 -3.93 -18.68 -2.58
CA GLN A 354 -3.00 -19.69 -3.05
C GLN A 354 -3.35 -20.21 -4.46
N TRP A 355 -4.24 -19.52 -5.17
CA TRP A 355 -4.74 -19.90 -6.51
C TRP A 355 -5.55 -21.21 -6.51
N ASN A 356 -6.21 -21.53 -5.39
CA ASN A 356 -7.01 -22.74 -5.24
C ASN A 356 -8.49 -22.42 -4.99
N ILE A 357 -9.39 -23.26 -5.50
CA ILE A 357 -10.83 -23.21 -5.23
C ILE A 357 -11.26 -24.57 -4.69
N PRO A 358 -11.82 -24.64 -3.47
CA PRO A 358 -12.31 -25.90 -2.92
C PRO A 358 -13.51 -26.40 -3.72
N GLU A 359 -13.64 -27.71 -3.91
CA GLU A 359 -14.75 -28.31 -4.68
C GLU A 359 -16.06 -28.43 -3.87
N ASN A 360 -15.99 -28.38 -2.54
CA ASN A 360 -17.07 -28.76 -1.63
C ASN A 360 -17.77 -27.59 -0.91
N LEU A 361 -17.88 -26.42 -1.53
CA LEU A 361 -18.69 -25.34 -0.93
C LEU A 361 -20.17 -25.59 -1.22
N GLY A 362 -21.02 -25.48 -0.19
CA GLY A 362 -22.47 -25.63 -0.33
C GLY A 362 -23.24 -24.32 -0.46
N ASP A 363 -22.74 -23.24 0.15
CA ASP A 363 -23.46 -21.97 0.26
C ASP A 363 -22.96 -20.93 -0.77
N PRO A 364 -23.79 -20.47 -1.72
CA PRO A 364 -23.43 -19.40 -2.66
C PRO A 364 -23.16 -18.04 -1.99
N ASN A 365 -23.62 -17.80 -0.76
CA ASN A 365 -23.36 -16.55 -0.04
C ASN A 365 -21.89 -16.42 0.40
N VAL A 366 -21.16 -17.52 0.54
CA VAL A 366 -19.73 -17.55 0.89
C VAL A 366 -18.87 -16.94 -0.23
N PRO A 367 -18.84 -17.46 -1.47
CA PRO A 367 -18.09 -16.84 -2.56
C PRO A 367 -18.65 -15.46 -2.94
N ALA A 368 -19.96 -15.21 -2.77
CA ALA A 368 -20.55 -13.89 -2.99
C ALA A 368 -20.04 -12.85 -1.98
N SER A 369 -19.91 -13.22 -0.71
CA SER A 369 -19.33 -12.37 0.33
C SER A 369 -17.86 -12.13 0.11
N LEU A 370 -17.12 -13.15 -0.33
CA LEU A 370 -15.70 -13.03 -0.65
C LEU A 370 -15.46 -12.14 -1.89
N LEU A 371 -16.30 -12.24 -2.92
CA LEU A 371 -16.22 -11.38 -4.11
C LEU A 371 -16.42 -9.91 -3.74
N LYS A 372 -17.43 -9.59 -2.91
CA LYS A 372 -17.61 -8.23 -2.37
C LYS A 372 -16.39 -7.77 -1.59
N LEU A 373 -15.86 -8.63 -0.72
CA LEU A 373 -14.67 -8.34 0.08
C LEU A 373 -13.46 -8.02 -0.81
N TRP A 374 -13.26 -8.78 -1.90
CA TRP A 374 -12.17 -8.58 -2.84
C TRP A 374 -12.19 -7.17 -3.44
N TYR A 375 -13.33 -6.75 -4.02
CA TYR A 375 -13.49 -5.38 -4.54
C TYR A 375 -13.26 -4.30 -3.47
N ARG A 376 -13.82 -4.52 -2.28
CA ARG A 376 -13.69 -3.59 -1.15
C ARG A 376 -12.25 -3.47 -0.66
N GLU A 377 -11.47 -4.54 -0.75
CA GLU A 377 -10.09 -4.57 -0.27
C GLU A 377 -9.07 -4.10 -1.32
N LEU A 378 -9.40 -4.10 -2.62
CA LEU A 378 -8.51 -3.61 -3.70
C LEU A 378 -7.76 -2.36 -3.28
N GLU A 379 -6.46 -2.26 -3.62
CA GLU A 379 -5.63 -1.14 -3.18
C GLU A 379 -6.27 0.21 -3.53
N GLU A 380 -6.67 0.36 -4.78
CA GLU A 380 -7.55 1.42 -5.27
C GLU A 380 -8.93 0.82 -5.60
N PRO A 381 -10.06 1.52 -5.35
CA PRO A 381 -11.36 1.06 -5.85
C PRO A 381 -11.33 0.79 -7.36
N VAL A 382 -12.17 -0.14 -7.82
CA VAL A 382 -12.25 -0.49 -9.27
C VAL A 382 -12.56 0.74 -10.12
N ILE A 383 -13.29 1.71 -9.59
CA ILE A 383 -13.39 3.07 -10.14
C ILE A 383 -12.33 3.92 -9.42
N PRO A 384 -11.23 4.31 -10.11
CA PRO A 384 -10.14 5.07 -9.51
C PRO A 384 -10.61 6.39 -8.89
N GLN A 385 -9.91 6.84 -7.86
CA GLN A 385 -10.35 7.99 -7.07
C GLN A 385 -10.46 9.28 -7.90
N SER A 386 -9.61 9.42 -8.92
CA SER A 386 -9.62 10.55 -9.85
C SER A 386 -10.97 10.73 -10.57
N PHE A 387 -11.73 9.64 -10.75
CA PHE A 387 -13.04 9.65 -11.42
C PHE A 387 -14.21 9.78 -10.45
N TYR A 388 -14.00 9.58 -9.14
CA TYR A 388 -15.06 9.59 -8.14
C TYR A 388 -15.97 10.82 -8.21
N LYS A 389 -15.37 12.02 -8.36
CA LYS A 389 -16.12 13.27 -8.48
C LYS A 389 -17.02 13.31 -9.72
N GLN A 390 -16.57 12.73 -10.83
CA GLN A 390 -17.38 12.68 -12.06
C GLN A 390 -18.54 11.69 -11.89
N CYS A 391 -18.31 10.54 -11.23
CA CYS A 391 -19.36 9.58 -10.92
C CYS A 391 -20.48 10.19 -10.08
N ILE A 392 -20.15 10.90 -9.00
CA ILE A 392 -21.16 11.53 -8.13
C ILE A 392 -21.83 12.75 -8.75
N SER A 393 -21.24 13.40 -9.75
CA SER A 393 -21.86 14.51 -10.47
C SER A 393 -22.82 14.03 -11.57
N ASN A 394 -22.48 12.90 -12.22
CA ASN A 394 -23.23 12.34 -13.35
C ASN A 394 -24.08 11.13 -12.96
N TYR A 395 -24.50 11.03 -11.69
CA TYR A 395 -25.15 9.84 -11.11
C TYR A 395 -26.58 9.56 -11.61
N GLU A 396 -27.22 10.51 -12.30
CA GLU A 396 -28.57 10.38 -12.88
C GLU A 396 -28.59 10.46 -14.41
N ASP A 397 -27.45 10.70 -15.05
CA ASP A 397 -27.31 10.83 -16.50
C ASP A 397 -26.67 9.55 -17.07
N PRO A 398 -27.43 8.72 -17.81
CA PRO A 398 -26.91 7.48 -18.39
C PRO A 398 -25.74 7.69 -19.36
N GLU A 399 -25.83 8.70 -20.24
CA GLU A 399 -24.84 8.92 -21.29
C GLU A 399 -23.54 9.45 -20.68
N ALA A 400 -23.64 10.39 -19.75
CA ALA A 400 -22.49 10.90 -19.02
C ALA A 400 -21.85 9.82 -18.13
N ALA A 401 -22.66 8.96 -17.47
CA ALA A 401 -22.14 7.85 -16.67
C ALA A 401 -21.36 6.83 -17.53
N ILE A 402 -21.86 6.49 -18.71
CA ILE A 402 -21.17 5.61 -19.67
C ILE A 402 -19.87 6.25 -20.16
N SER A 403 -19.88 7.56 -20.47
CA SER A 403 -18.69 8.30 -20.89
C SER A 403 -17.58 8.28 -19.83
N VAL A 404 -17.95 8.38 -18.55
CA VAL A 404 -17.01 8.21 -17.42
C VAL A 404 -16.38 6.81 -17.47
N VAL A 405 -17.18 5.75 -17.64
CA VAL A 405 -16.69 4.36 -17.72
C VAL A 405 -15.76 4.15 -18.92
N GLN A 406 -16.08 4.74 -20.08
CA GLN A 406 -15.24 4.66 -21.29
C GLN A 406 -13.88 5.34 -21.10
N SER A 407 -13.81 6.36 -20.24
CA SER A 407 -12.60 7.12 -19.93
C SER A 407 -11.72 6.45 -18.87
N LEU A 408 -12.17 5.35 -18.25
CA LEU A 408 -11.40 4.62 -17.26
C LEU A 408 -10.16 3.95 -17.86
N PRO A 409 -9.10 3.73 -17.06
CA PRO A 409 -7.98 2.87 -17.45
C PRO A 409 -8.48 1.51 -17.97
N GLU A 410 -7.82 0.95 -19.00
CA GLU A 410 -8.31 -0.24 -19.70
C GLU A 410 -8.64 -1.39 -18.74
N LEU A 411 -7.74 -1.71 -17.82
CA LEU A 411 -7.92 -2.80 -16.86
C LEU A 411 -9.11 -2.55 -15.93
N SER A 412 -9.18 -1.37 -15.29
CA SER A 412 -10.32 -0.97 -14.45
C SER A 412 -11.64 -1.03 -15.20
N ARG A 413 -11.66 -0.56 -16.46
CA ARG A 413 -12.84 -0.61 -17.33
C ARG A 413 -13.28 -2.03 -17.60
N LEU A 414 -12.36 -2.93 -17.97
CA LEU A 414 -12.68 -4.34 -18.23
C LEU A 414 -13.21 -5.04 -16.98
N VAL A 415 -12.55 -4.85 -15.83
CA VAL A 415 -12.97 -5.42 -14.54
C VAL A 415 -14.36 -4.91 -14.15
N LEU A 416 -14.61 -3.61 -14.29
CA LEU A 416 -15.92 -3.02 -14.01
C LEU A 416 -16.99 -3.54 -14.97
N CYS A 417 -16.75 -3.54 -16.29
CA CYS A 417 -17.71 -4.03 -17.27
C CYS A 417 -18.06 -5.50 -17.06
N TYR A 418 -17.09 -6.36 -16.72
CA TYR A 418 -17.37 -7.74 -16.35
C TYR A 418 -18.24 -7.81 -15.08
N PHE A 419 -17.96 -6.98 -14.09
CA PHE A 419 -18.76 -6.93 -12.87
C PHE A 419 -20.20 -6.50 -13.15
N ILE A 420 -20.40 -5.45 -13.95
CA ILE A 420 -21.73 -5.00 -14.35
C ILE A 420 -22.46 -6.08 -15.15
N HIS A 421 -21.78 -6.77 -16.07
CA HIS A 421 -22.33 -7.91 -16.79
C HIS A 421 -22.84 -9.00 -15.84
N PHE A 422 -22.03 -9.33 -14.84
CA PHE A 422 -22.38 -10.30 -13.81
C PHE A 422 -23.60 -9.85 -12.99
N LEU A 423 -23.68 -8.58 -12.58
CA LEU A 423 -24.86 -8.04 -11.88
C LEU A 423 -26.12 -8.05 -12.76
N GLN A 424 -25.97 -7.77 -14.06
CA GLN A 424 -27.06 -7.80 -15.03
C GLN A 424 -27.71 -9.20 -15.15
N VAL A 425 -26.97 -10.28 -14.86
CA VAL A 425 -27.55 -11.64 -14.77
C VAL A 425 -28.60 -11.70 -13.64
N PHE A 426 -28.29 -11.18 -12.45
CA PHE A 426 -29.21 -11.20 -11.31
C PHE A 426 -30.38 -10.21 -11.49
N ALA A 427 -30.14 -9.10 -12.19
CA ALA A 427 -31.15 -8.10 -12.50
C ALA A 427 -32.23 -8.58 -13.51
N GLN A 428 -32.01 -9.70 -14.19
CA GLN A 428 -33.01 -10.24 -15.12
C GLN A 428 -34.31 -10.61 -14.37
N PRO A 429 -35.51 -10.28 -14.90
CA PRO A 429 -36.79 -10.52 -14.22
C PRO A 429 -36.99 -11.96 -13.74
N VAL A 430 -36.51 -12.94 -14.53
CA VAL A 430 -36.56 -14.37 -14.19
C VAL A 430 -35.78 -14.69 -12.91
N ASN A 431 -34.64 -14.04 -12.68
CA ASN A 431 -33.81 -14.24 -11.51
C ASN A 431 -34.26 -13.37 -10.34
N VAL A 432 -34.74 -12.15 -10.58
CA VAL A 432 -35.31 -11.26 -9.54
C VAL A 432 -36.49 -11.93 -8.83
N SER A 433 -37.34 -12.65 -9.58
CA SER A 433 -38.49 -13.37 -9.00
C SER A 433 -38.11 -14.38 -7.92
N LYS A 434 -36.90 -14.93 -8.00
CA LYS A 434 -36.34 -15.95 -7.11
C LYS A 434 -35.42 -15.34 -6.04
N THR A 435 -34.44 -14.57 -6.47
CA THR A 435 -33.43 -13.95 -5.59
C THR A 435 -33.97 -12.79 -4.75
N LYS A 436 -35.07 -12.15 -5.18
CA LYS A 436 -35.59 -10.89 -4.58
C LYS A 436 -34.60 -9.72 -4.62
N MET A 437 -33.55 -9.83 -5.43
CA MET A 437 -32.51 -8.81 -5.59
C MET A 437 -32.71 -8.05 -6.90
N ASP A 438 -33.50 -6.98 -6.84
CA ASP A 438 -33.67 -6.06 -7.97
C ASP A 438 -32.43 -5.17 -8.18
N VAL A 439 -32.47 -4.34 -9.23
CA VAL A 439 -31.38 -3.41 -9.56
C VAL A 439 -31.05 -2.47 -8.39
N ASN A 440 -32.06 -2.00 -7.66
CA ASN A 440 -31.86 -1.07 -6.55
C ASN A 440 -31.16 -1.76 -5.37
N ASN A 441 -31.59 -2.98 -5.03
CA ASN A 441 -31.01 -3.80 -3.99
C ASN A 441 -29.56 -4.17 -4.31
N LEU A 442 -29.28 -4.55 -5.57
CA LEU A 442 -27.92 -4.84 -6.04
C LEU A 442 -27.03 -3.60 -5.96
N ALA A 443 -27.52 -2.45 -6.45
CA ALA A 443 -26.76 -1.20 -6.40
C ALA A 443 -26.44 -0.76 -4.96
N MET A 444 -27.41 -0.92 -4.03
CA MET A 444 -27.25 -0.60 -2.62
C MET A 444 -26.11 -1.40 -1.97
N VAL A 445 -26.04 -2.71 -2.23
CA VAL A 445 -25.02 -3.58 -1.60
C VAL A 445 -23.68 -3.55 -2.32
N MET A 446 -23.64 -3.18 -3.60
CA MET A 446 -22.43 -3.23 -4.43
C MET A 446 -21.70 -1.91 -4.56
N ALA A 447 -22.39 -0.76 -4.56
CA ALA A 447 -21.76 0.55 -4.78
C ALA A 447 -20.60 0.85 -3.80
N PRO A 448 -20.70 0.54 -2.49
CA PRO A 448 -19.61 0.77 -1.54
C PRO A 448 -18.34 -0.05 -1.80
N ASN A 449 -18.43 -1.10 -2.64
CA ASN A 449 -17.28 -1.92 -3.01
C ASN A 449 -16.62 -1.42 -4.31
N CYS A 450 -17.33 -0.61 -5.10
CA CYS A 450 -16.82 -0.07 -6.36
C CYS A 450 -16.29 1.37 -6.25
N LEU A 451 -16.86 2.16 -5.34
CA LEU A 451 -16.56 3.57 -5.11
C LEU A 451 -16.15 3.78 -3.66
N ARG A 452 -15.29 4.78 -3.38
CA ARG A 452 -14.88 5.12 -2.02
C ARG A 452 -14.89 6.63 -1.81
N CYS A 453 -15.71 7.08 -0.86
CA CYS A 453 -15.69 8.47 -0.41
C CYS A 453 -14.43 8.74 0.43
N GLN A 454 -13.69 9.80 0.10
CA GLN A 454 -12.52 10.26 0.86
C GLN A 454 -12.85 11.34 1.89
N SER A 455 -14.12 11.74 2.01
CA SER A 455 -14.51 12.73 3.02
C SER A 455 -14.65 12.06 4.38
N ASP A 456 -14.17 12.74 5.43
CA ASP A 456 -14.40 12.34 6.83
C ASP A 456 -15.68 12.96 7.41
N ASP A 457 -16.40 13.84 6.67
CA ASP A 457 -17.64 14.47 7.14
C ASP A 457 -18.82 13.48 6.97
N PRO A 458 -19.47 13.04 8.07
CA PRO A 458 -20.60 12.10 7.99
C PRO A 458 -21.74 12.58 7.07
N ARG A 459 -21.94 13.89 6.93
CA ARG A 459 -23.00 14.45 6.06
C ARG A 459 -22.66 14.21 4.59
N ILE A 460 -21.41 14.47 4.21
CA ILE A 460 -20.91 14.26 2.85
C ILE A 460 -20.91 12.77 2.51
N ILE A 461 -20.47 11.93 3.45
CA ILE A 461 -20.48 10.47 3.28
C ILE A 461 -21.91 9.97 3.02
N PHE A 462 -22.88 10.41 3.84
CA PHE A 462 -24.27 9.98 3.72
C PHE A 462 -24.91 10.46 2.40
N GLU A 463 -24.67 11.70 2.01
CA GLU A 463 -25.17 12.25 0.74
C GLU A 463 -24.57 11.50 -0.46
N ASN A 464 -23.25 11.30 -0.46
CA ASN A 464 -22.55 10.63 -1.55
C ASN A 464 -22.93 9.15 -1.66
N THR A 465 -23.23 8.48 -0.54
CA THR A 465 -23.71 7.10 -0.56
C THR A 465 -24.93 6.94 -1.48
N ARG A 466 -25.88 7.88 -1.44
CA ARG A 466 -27.06 7.85 -2.34
C ARG A 466 -26.68 8.04 -3.81
N LYS A 467 -25.72 8.94 -4.09
CA LYS A 467 -25.22 9.21 -5.45
C LYS A 467 -24.44 8.03 -6.01
N GLU A 468 -23.59 7.40 -5.21
CA GLU A 468 -22.86 6.19 -5.56
C GLU A 468 -23.80 5.04 -5.96
N MET A 469 -24.85 4.80 -5.16
CA MET A 469 -25.87 3.80 -5.47
C MET A 469 -26.58 4.11 -6.79
N SER A 470 -26.97 5.36 -7.01
CA SER A 470 -27.63 5.77 -8.26
C SER A 470 -26.72 5.63 -9.47
N PHE A 471 -25.45 6.02 -9.36
CA PHE A 471 -24.47 5.84 -10.43
C PHE A 471 -24.33 4.37 -10.81
N LEU A 472 -24.17 3.47 -9.82
CA LEU A 472 -24.07 2.04 -10.10
C LEU A 472 -25.36 1.47 -10.69
N ARG A 473 -26.53 1.94 -10.24
CA ARG A 473 -27.84 1.61 -10.84
C ARG A 473 -27.87 1.97 -12.32
N MET A 474 -27.42 3.18 -12.70
CA MET A 474 -27.36 3.61 -14.11
C MET A 474 -26.50 2.66 -14.94
N LEU A 475 -25.35 2.22 -14.42
CA LEU A 475 -24.51 1.26 -15.13
C LEU A 475 -25.20 -0.10 -15.30
N ILE A 476 -25.85 -0.63 -14.27
CA ILE A 476 -26.55 -1.93 -14.37
C ILE A 476 -27.67 -1.86 -15.43
N VAL A 477 -28.38 -0.75 -15.53
CA VAL A 477 -29.52 -0.61 -16.47
C VAL A 477 -29.07 -0.30 -17.90
N HIS A 478 -28.09 0.60 -18.08
CA HIS A 478 -27.82 1.23 -19.39
C HIS A 478 -26.49 0.83 -20.02
N LEU A 479 -25.52 0.30 -19.25
CA LEU A 479 -24.22 -0.05 -19.82
C LEU A 479 -24.33 -1.33 -20.66
N ASP A 480 -23.98 -1.23 -21.95
CA ASP A 480 -23.82 -2.41 -22.79
C ASP A 480 -22.57 -3.19 -22.39
N THR A 481 -22.77 -4.44 -22.00
CA THR A 481 -21.71 -5.36 -21.59
C THR A 481 -21.64 -6.60 -22.49
N SER A 482 -22.32 -6.58 -23.64
CA SER A 482 -22.41 -7.75 -24.55
C SER A 482 -21.05 -8.26 -25.00
N PHE A 483 -20.07 -7.37 -25.12
CA PHE A 483 -18.69 -7.68 -25.50
C PHE A 483 -17.94 -8.53 -24.46
N VAL A 484 -18.39 -8.55 -23.19
CA VAL A 484 -17.73 -9.28 -22.09
C VAL A 484 -17.70 -10.78 -22.35
N LYS A 485 -18.70 -11.35 -23.05
CA LYS A 485 -18.76 -12.78 -23.36
C LYS A 485 -17.55 -13.29 -24.17
N GLY A 486 -16.89 -12.41 -24.92
CA GLY A 486 -15.69 -12.75 -25.72
C GLY A 486 -14.36 -12.47 -25.00
N ILE A 487 -14.39 -12.04 -23.74
CA ILE A 487 -13.19 -11.65 -22.95
C ILE A 487 -12.84 -12.68 -21.87
N ILE A 488 -13.78 -13.55 -21.51
CA ILE A 488 -13.68 -14.54 -20.42
C ILE A 488 -12.66 -15.62 -20.73
#